data_AF-A0A351LAD0-F1
#
_entry.id   AF-A0A351LAD0-F1
#
_cell.length_a   1.000
_cell.length_b   1.000
_cell.length_c   1.000
_cell.angle_alpha   90.00
_cell.angle_beta   90.00
_cell.angle_gamma   90.00
#
_symmetry.space_group_name_H-M   'P 1'
#
loop_
_entity.id
_entity.type
_entity.pdbx_description
1 polymer ?
#
loop_
_entity_poly.entity_id
_entity_poly.type
_entity_poly.pdbx_seq_one_letter_code
_entity_poly.pdbx_strand_id
1 'polypeptide(L)'
;MGTITKVALIALLWITAVNPGAIYGDSLIRLNMAHAWWTGTEEISVPPNYKPKSRLSPVGVLGVGGKRYIPYEVGQSILMLPGDWLGTQLHQVFPQIELSFLRRLVVSFLIFLPLNVAVVVSCFWLLRVFDFEERLAGIASITWLLSTTVFNYAQVPSQNNQVLLFVTLGYAAALACVRRGRLHLALFSGLASGGDKRP
;
A
#
# COMPACT_ATOMS: atom_id res chain seq x y z
N MET A 1 -18.20 11.55 19.32
CA MET A 1 -17.27 10.93 18.34
C MET A 1 -17.88 9.65 17.81
N GLY A 2 -18.13 9.53 16.50
CA GLY A 2 -18.78 8.35 15.90
C GLY A 2 -17.90 7.10 15.97
N THR A 3 -18.50 5.91 15.85
CA THR A 3 -17.74 4.64 15.98
C THR A 3 -16.68 4.49 14.90
N ILE A 4 -16.96 4.94 13.68
CA ILE A 4 -15.98 4.95 12.59
C ILE A 4 -14.73 5.77 12.93
N THR A 5 -14.90 6.92 13.58
CA THR A 5 -13.78 7.76 14.03
C THR A 5 -12.97 7.07 15.12
N LYS A 6 -13.64 6.38 16.05
CA LYS A 6 -12.96 5.57 17.07
C LYS A 6 -12.15 4.44 16.44
N VAL A 7 -12.74 3.71 15.49
CA VAL A 7 -12.06 2.62 14.75
C VAL A 7 -10.83 3.16 14.02
N ALA A 8 -10.98 4.26 13.27
CA ALA A 8 -9.88 4.87 12.54
C ALA A 8 -8.75 5.34 13.46
N LEU A 9 -9.07 5.97 14.60
CA LEU A 9 -8.08 6.43 15.57
C LEU A 9 -7.35 5.27 16.25
N ILE A 10 -8.07 4.22 16.68
CA ILE A 10 -7.46 3.04 17.29
C ILE A 10 -6.53 2.36 16.28
N ALA A 11 -6.97 2.18 15.03
CA ALA A 11 -6.15 1.61 13.98
C ALA A 11 -4.90 2.47 13.70
N LEU A 12 -5.06 3.79 13.58
CA LEU A 12 -3.96 4.72 13.34
C LEU A 12 -2.91 4.64 14.45
N LEU A 13 -3.33 4.74 15.71
CA LEU A 13 -2.43 4.71 16.86
C LEU A 13 -1.71 3.36 16.95
N TRP A 14 -2.45 2.26 16.76
CA TRP A 14 -1.88 0.92 16.85
C TRP A 14 -0.88 0.64 15.73
N ILE A 15 -1.24 0.94 14.47
CA ILE A 15 -0.36 0.73 13.31
C ILE A 15 0.89 1.61 13.44
N THR A 16 0.74 2.87 13.89
CA THR A 16 1.88 3.76 14.14
C THR A 16 2.84 3.20 15.19
N ALA A 17 2.31 2.59 16.26
CA ALA A 17 3.13 2.02 17.32
C ALA A 17 3.94 0.78 16.84
N VAL A 18 3.47 0.06 15.83
CA VAL A 18 4.07 -1.21 15.39
C VAL A 18 4.79 -1.13 14.05
N ASN A 19 4.64 -0.03 13.31
CA ASN A 19 5.32 0.24 12.05
C ASN A 19 6.42 1.29 12.27
N PRO A 20 7.69 0.88 12.38
CA PRO A 20 8.79 1.80 12.66
C PRO A 20 9.25 2.61 11.42
N GLY A 21 8.47 2.65 10.33
CA GLY A 21 8.90 3.24 9.06
C GLY A 21 9.78 2.31 8.22
N ALA A 22 9.85 1.03 8.59
CA ALA A 22 10.64 0.02 7.93
C ALA A 22 10.02 -0.43 6.60
N ILE A 23 10.74 -0.24 5.49
CA ILE A 23 10.42 -0.84 4.19
C ILE A 23 11.58 -1.74 3.77
N TYR A 24 11.29 -3.02 3.59
CA TYR A 24 12.25 -4.08 3.24
C TYR A 24 11.67 -5.03 2.18
N GLY A 25 12.51 -5.95 1.70
CA GLY A 25 12.10 -7.00 0.76
C GLY A 25 11.51 -6.45 -0.54
N ASP A 26 10.44 -7.09 -1.01
CA ASP A 26 9.76 -6.75 -2.27
C ASP A 26 9.28 -5.28 -2.30
N SER A 27 8.80 -4.75 -1.18
CA SER A 27 8.34 -3.36 -1.07
C SER A 27 9.49 -2.36 -1.25
N LEU A 28 10.72 -2.71 -0.86
CA LEU A 28 11.88 -1.86 -1.11
C LEU A 28 12.25 -1.86 -2.60
N ILE A 29 12.15 -3.00 -3.27
CA ILE A 29 12.39 -3.07 -4.71
C ILE A 29 11.34 -2.24 -5.46
N ARG A 30 10.09 -2.28 -5.03
CA ARG A 30 9.00 -1.45 -5.58
C ARG A 30 9.17 0.05 -5.29
N LEU A 31 9.73 0.41 -4.14
CA LEU A 31 10.14 1.80 -3.86
C LEU A 31 11.20 2.29 -4.84
N ASN A 32 12.17 1.44 -5.19
CA ASN A 32 13.21 1.78 -6.18
C ASN A 32 12.62 1.90 -7.59
N MET A 33 11.67 1.03 -7.94
CA MET A 33 10.90 1.14 -9.19
C MET A 33 10.16 2.49 -9.27
N ALA A 34 9.47 2.88 -8.20
CA ALA A 34 8.77 4.18 -8.13
C ALA A 34 9.75 5.35 -8.35
N HIS A 35 10.92 5.29 -7.71
CA HIS A 35 11.94 6.33 -7.83
C HIS A 35 12.49 6.45 -9.26
N ALA A 36 12.81 5.32 -9.89
CA ALA A 36 13.30 5.28 -11.25
C ALA A 36 12.33 5.95 -12.23
N TRP A 37 11.02 5.72 -12.08
CA TRP A 37 10.02 6.28 -12.98
C TRP A 37 9.94 7.80 -12.98
N TRP A 38 9.94 8.45 -11.81
CA TRP A 38 9.82 9.91 -11.77
C TRP A 38 11.17 10.62 -11.95
N THR A 39 12.29 9.97 -11.63
CA THR A 39 13.63 10.54 -11.86
C THR A 39 14.16 10.28 -13.27
N GLY A 40 13.55 9.35 -14.02
CA GLY A 40 14.05 8.91 -15.32
C GLY A 40 15.32 8.06 -15.25
N THR A 41 15.70 7.59 -14.05
CA THR A 41 16.84 6.67 -13.87
C THR A 41 16.46 5.24 -14.24
N GLU A 42 17.44 4.36 -14.43
CA GLU A 42 17.16 2.95 -14.71
C GLU A 42 16.61 2.25 -13.46
N GLU A 43 15.59 1.41 -13.61
CA GLU A 43 15.06 0.60 -12.51
C GLU A 43 16.10 -0.35 -11.92
N ILE A 44 16.98 -0.87 -12.79
CA ILE A 44 18.03 -1.81 -12.45
C ILE A 44 19.29 -1.44 -13.25
N SER A 45 20.32 -0.93 -12.56
CA SER A 45 21.66 -0.78 -13.12
C SER A 45 22.57 -1.89 -12.60
N VAL A 46 23.07 -2.72 -13.52
CA VAL A 46 23.93 -3.86 -13.21
C VAL A 46 25.34 -3.57 -13.75
N PRO A 47 26.40 -3.69 -12.94
CA PRO A 47 27.77 -3.50 -13.43
C PRO A 47 28.10 -4.47 -14.59
N PRO A 48 28.98 -4.07 -15.54
CA PRO A 48 29.28 -4.87 -16.75
C PRO A 48 29.71 -6.32 -16.51
N ASN A 49 30.26 -6.63 -15.34
CA ASN A 49 30.76 -7.96 -14.96
C ASN A 49 29.97 -8.62 -13.82
N TYR A 50 28.73 -8.20 -13.57
CA TYR A 50 27.93 -8.76 -12.49
C TYR A 50 27.52 -10.21 -12.79
N LYS A 51 27.92 -11.12 -11.90
CA LYS A 51 27.46 -12.51 -11.90
C LYS A 51 26.36 -12.68 -10.86
N PRO A 52 25.14 -13.12 -11.25
CA PRO A 52 24.07 -13.42 -10.30
C PRO A 52 24.56 -14.43 -9.26
N LYS A 53 24.44 -14.10 -7.97
CA LYS A 53 24.82 -15.01 -6.88
C LYS A 53 23.75 -16.08 -6.62
N SER A 54 22.51 -15.82 -7.04
CA SER A 54 21.36 -16.71 -6.88
C SER A 54 20.26 -16.35 -7.89
N ARG A 55 19.25 -17.22 -8.03
CA ARG A 55 18.03 -16.92 -8.80
C ARG A 55 17.25 -15.69 -8.31
N LEU A 56 17.49 -15.26 -7.07
CA LEU A 56 16.87 -14.09 -6.44
C LEU A 56 17.71 -12.82 -6.64
N SER A 57 18.83 -12.89 -7.37
CA SER A 57 19.62 -11.69 -7.66
C SER A 57 18.77 -10.73 -8.50
N PRO A 58 18.72 -9.43 -8.16
CA PRO A 58 17.88 -8.45 -8.85
C PRO A 58 18.51 -8.04 -10.18
N VAL A 59 18.64 -9.00 -11.10
CA VAL A 59 19.13 -8.78 -12.46
C VAL A 59 18.03 -8.26 -13.38
N GLY A 60 16.76 -8.33 -12.95
CA GLY A 60 15.62 -7.88 -13.73
C GLY A 60 15.37 -8.70 -14.99
N VAL A 61 14.38 -8.26 -15.75
CA VAL A 61 14.07 -8.78 -17.09
C VAL A 61 14.61 -7.80 -18.12
N LEU A 62 15.29 -8.33 -19.14
CA LEU A 62 15.81 -7.53 -20.25
C LEU A 62 14.62 -7.08 -21.12
N GLY A 63 14.46 -5.78 -21.28
CA GLY A 63 13.47 -5.18 -22.17
C GLY A 63 14.09 -4.62 -23.45
N VAL A 64 13.29 -3.85 -24.18
CA VAL A 64 13.69 -3.24 -25.45
C VAL A 64 14.85 -2.25 -25.22
N GLY A 65 15.84 -2.28 -26.12
CA GLY A 65 17.00 -1.39 -26.06
C GLY A 65 18.05 -1.77 -25.01
N GLY A 66 18.02 -3.01 -24.50
CA GLY A 66 19.02 -3.52 -23.55
C GLY A 66 18.83 -3.06 -22.10
N LYS A 67 17.77 -2.28 -21.82
CA LYS A 67 17.42 -1.84 -20.46
C LYS A 67 16.84 -2.99 -19.64
N ARG A 68 17.07 -2.98 -18.33
CA ARG A 68 16.56 -4.00 -17.39
C ARG A 68 15.43 -3.42 -16.55
N TYR A 69 14.37 -4.20 -16.38
CA TYR A 69 13.16 -3.81 -15.64
C TYR A 69 12.91 -4.75 -14.47
N ILE A 70 12.31 -4.22 -13.41
CA ILE A 70 11.90 -4.99 -12.23
C ILE A 70 10.66 -5.83 -12.61
N PRO A 71 10.67 -7.17 -12.45
CA PRO A 71 9.56 -8.04 -12.82
C PRO A 71 8.45 -8.06 -11.76
N TYR A 72 8.10 -6.90 -11.22
CA TYR A 72 6.99 -6.75 -10.28
C TYR A 72 5.85 -5.97 -10.93
N GLU A 73 4.65 -6.20 -10.40
CA GLU A 73 3.47 -5.42 -10.78
C GLU A 73 3.64 -3.94 -10.41
N VAL A 74 3.04 -3.09 -11.22
CA VAL A 74 3.17 -1.63 -11.09
C VAL A 74 2.39 -1.03 -9.91
N GLY A 75 1.37 -1.73 -9.40
CA GLY A 75 0.33 -1.15 -8.53
C GLY A 75 0.89 -0.47 -7.27
N GLN A 76 1.65 -1.20 -6.46
CA GLN A 76 2.23 -0.66 -5.22
C GLN A 76 3.23 0.47 -5.52
N SER A 77 4.05 0.34 -6.56
CA SER A 77 5.05 1.36 -6.94
C SER A 77 4.38 2.70 -7.33
N ILE A 78 3.26 2.65 -8.07
CA ILE A 78 2.49 3.86 -8.42
C ILE A 78 2.01 4.59 -7.16
N LEU A 79 1.49 3.85 -6.16
CA LEU A 79 1.01 4.45 -4.91
C LEU A 79 2.14 5.10 -4.09
N MET A 80 3.36 4.61 -4.23
CA MET A 80 4.53 5.10 -3.49
C MET A 80 5.12 6.39 -4.07
N LEU A 81 4.83 6.72 -5.34
CA LEU A 81 5.38 7.89 -6.05
C LEU A 81 5.30 9.21 -5.25
N PRO A 82 4.12 9.64 -4.76
CA PRO A 82 4.04 10.92 -4.02
C PRO A 82 4.88 10.93 -2.75
N GLY A 83 4.94 9.80 -2.03
CA GLY A 83 5.78 9.67 -0.83
C GLY A 83 7.27 9.64 -1.16
N ASP A 84 7.66 8.95 -2.24
CA ASP A 84 9.05 8.86 -2.68
C ASP A 84 9.60 10.21 -3.13
N TRP A 85 8.78 10.96 -3.89
CA TRP A 85 9.10 12.32 -4.30
C TRP A 85 9.29 13.24 -3.08
N LEU A 86 8.33 13.24 -2.14
CA LEU A 86 8.43 14.05 -0.92
C LEU A 86 9.64 13.67 -0.05
N GLY A 87 9.93 12.38 0.11
CA GLY A 87 11.12 11.93 0.82
C GLY A 87 12.42 12.39 0.16
N THR A 88 12.43 12.45 -1.17
CA THR A 88 13.57 12.98 -1.93
C THR A 88 13.72 14.49 -1.76
N GLN A 89 12.61 15.24 -1.74
CA GLN A 89 12.64 16.68 -1.46
C GLN A 89 13.10 16.98 -0.03
N LEU A 90 12.65 16.19 0.95
CA LEU A 90 13.08 16.35 2.35
C LEU A 90 14.58 16.11 2.53
N HIS A 91 15.18 15.22 1.75
CA HIS A 91 16.63 15.03 1.79
C HIS A 91 17.40 16.27 1.31
N GLN A 92 16.84 17.06 0.40
CA GLN A 92 17.46 18.34 -0.01
C GLN A 92 17.48 19.35 1.15
N VAL A 93 16.50 19.28 2.06
CA VAL A 93 16.41 20.13 3.26
C VAL A 93 17.26 19.57 4.41
N PHE A 94 17.35 18.24 4.54
CA PHE A 94 18.08 17.54 5.59
C PHE A 94 19.14 16.59 5.01
N PRO A 95 20.21 17.11 4.38
CA PRO A 95 21.19 16.31 3.65
C PRO A 95 22.01 15.38 4.57
N GLN A 96 22.09 15.68 5.87
CA GLN A 96 22.75 14.84 6.87
C GLN A 96 22.04 13.48 7.10
N ILE A 97 20.77 13.35 6.71
CA ILE A 97 20.01 12.10 6.86
C ILE A 97 20.08 11.34 5.54
N GLU A 98 20.32 10.03 5.59
CA GLU A 98 20.39 9.19 4.40
C GLU A 98 19.12 9.30 3.54
N LEU A 99 19.29 9.56 2.23
CA LEU A 99 18.17 9.65 1.27
C LEU A 99 17.26 8.42 1.32
N SER A 100 17.85 7.22 1.40
CA SER A 100 17.09 5.97 1.42
C SER A 100 16.22 5.87 2.67
N PHE A 101 16.72 6.36 3.81
CA PHE A 101 15.97 6.39 5.07
C PHE A 101 14.78 7.37 4.98
N LEU A 102 15.00 8.60 4.52
CA LEU A 102 13.93 9.60 4.40
C LEU A 102 12.84 9.15 3.44
N ARG A 103 13.20 8.59 2.28
CA ARG A 103 12.23 8.03 1.33
C ARG A 103 11.39 6.93 1.97
N ARG A 104 12.02 5.99 2.70
CA ARG A 104 11.28 4.90 3.36
C ARG A 104 10.34 5.41 4.45
N LEU A 105 10.82 6.34 5.27
CA LEU A 105 10.06 6.92 6.35
C LEU A 105 8.81 7.63 5.80
N VAL A 106 8.99 8.53 4.84
CA VAL A 106 7.88 9.29 4.26
C VAL A 106 6.87 8.38 3.58
N VAL A 107 7.32 7.38 2.80
CA VAL A 107 6.39 6.45 2.16
C VAL A 107 5.64 5.60 3.18
N SER A 108 6.29 5.15 4.25
CA SER A 108 5.60 4.39 5.29
C SER A 108 4.50 5.21 5.97
N PHE A 109 4.81 6.45 6.36
CA PHE A 109 3.87 7.31 7.09
C PHE A 109 2.81 7.96 6.20
N LEU A 110 3.15 8.37 4.99
CA LEU A 110 2.24 9.10 4.10
C LEU A 110 1.39 8.16 3.24
N ILE A 111 1.91 6.98 2.89
CA ILE A 111 1.24 6.07 1.96
C ILE A 111 0.72 4.85 2.71
N PHE A 112 1.61 4.06 3.33
CA PHE A 112 1.21 2.77 3.89
C PHE A 112 0.36 2.90 5.14
N LEU A 113 0.64 3.85 6.03
CA LEU A 113 -0.14 4.06 7.23
C LEU A 113 -1.61 4.43 6.91
N PRO A 114 -1.91 5.44 6.05
CA PRO A 114 -3.28 5.73 5.63
C PRO A 114 -3.95 4.57 4.91
N LEU A 115 -3.23 3.85 4.04
CA LEU A 115 -3.79 2.69 3.34
C LEU A 115 -4.18 1.57 4.31
N ASN A 116 -3.32 1.25 5.28
CA ASN A 116 -3.63 0.24 6.29
C ASN A 116 -4.79 0.67 7.21
N VAL A 117 -4.90 1.95 7.56
CA VAL A 117 -6.09 2.45 8.27
C VAL A 117 -7.34 2.31 7.40
N ALA A 118 -7.25 2.63 6.11
CA ALA A 118 -8.35 2.49 5.16
C ALA A 118 -8.78 1.01 5.02
N VAL A 119 -7.86 0.04 5.10
CA VAL A 119 -8.20 -1.40 5.12
C VAL A 119 -9.17 -1.69 6.26
N VAL A 120 -8.85 -1.26 7.47
CA VAL A 120 -9.68 -1.50 8.66
C VAL A 120 -11.03 -0.79 8.54
N VAL A 121 -11.04 0.46 8.09
CA VAL A 121 -12.27 1.23 7.88
C VAL A 121 -13.14 0.61 6.78
N SER A 122 -12.54 0.03 5.73
CA SER A 122 -13.27 -0.66 4.66
C SER A 122 -13.99 -1.91 5.19
N CYS A 123 -13.37 -2.66 6.12
CA CYS A 123 -14.00 -3.78 6.79
C CYS A 123 -15.19 -3.32 7.65
N PHE A 124 -15.01 -2.26 8.44
CA PHE A 124 -16.11 -1.65 9.20
C PHE A 124 -17.27 -1.24 8.27
N TRP A 125 -16.96 -0.57 7.15
CA TRP A 125 -17.97 -0.14 6.19
C TRP A 125 -18.71 -1.33 5.57
N LEU A 126 -17.99 -2.37 5.15
CA LEU A 126 -18.59 -3.60 4.62
C LEU A 126 -19.58 -4.22 5.62
N LEU A 127 -19.20 -4.35 6.89
CA LEU A 127 -20.08 -4.86 7.94
C LEU A 127 -21.33 -3.97 8.11
N ARG A 128 -21.18 -2.64 8.00
CA ARG A 128 -22.34 -1.73 8.03
C ARG A 128 -23.21 -1.84 6.79
N VAL A 129 -22.69 -2.26 5.63
CA VAL A 129 -23.49 -2.54 4.43
C VAL A 129 -24.31 -3.84 4.60
N PHE A 130 -23.79 -4.80 5.36
CA PHE A 130 -24.53 -5.99 5.80
C PHE A 130 -25.47 -5.74 6.99
N ASP A 131 -25.67 -4.49 7.40
CA ASP A 131 -26.59 -4.06 8.46
C ASP A 131 -26.23 -4.59 9.87
N PHE A 132 -24.99 -5.05 10.11
CA PHE A 132 -24.51 -5.40 11.45
C PHE A 132 -24.53 -4.20 12.40
N GLU A 133 -24.85 -4.40 13.68
CA GLU A 133 -24.84 -3.35 14.70
C GLU A 133 -23.50 -2.59 14.72
N GLU A 134 -23.56 -1.27 14.89
CA GLU A 134 -22.38 -0.40 14.77
C GLU A 134 -21.26 -0.77 15.75
N ARG A 135 -21.59 -1.10 17.00
CA ARG A 135 -20.62 -1.51 18.00
C ARG A 135 -19.95 -2.83 17.62
N LEU A 136 -20.73 -3.80 17.16
CA LEU A 136 -20.24 -5.11 16.73
C LEU A 136 -19.33 -4.98 15.51
N ALA A 137 -19.73 -4.17 14.53
CA ALA A 137 -18.90 -3.87 13.35
C ALA A 137 -17.57 -3.21 13.74
N GLY A 138 -17.62 -2.28 14.71
CA GLY A 138 -16.43 -1.62 15.24
C GLY A 138 -15.46 -2.61 15.88
N ILE A 139 -15.94 -3.43 16.82
CA ILE A 139 -15.11 -4.42 17.51
C ILE A 139 -14.55 -5.43 16.51
N ALA A 140 -15.38 -5.97 15.61
CA ALA A 140 -14.96 -6.95 14.62
C ALA A 140 -13.87 -6.41 13.68
N SER A 141 -13.97 -5.15 13.23
CA SER A 141 -12.95 -4.52 12.38
C SER A 141 -11.59 -4.37 13.09
N ILE A 142 -11.59 -4.02 14.38
CA ILE A 142 -10.37 -3.94 15.19
C ILE A 142 -9.81 -5.32 15.50
N THR A 143 -10.65 -6.29 15.86
CA THR A 143 -10.22 -7.68 16.05
C THR A 143 -9.60 -8.24 14.76
N TRP A 144 -10.17 -7.89 13.61
CA TRP A 144 -9.62 -8.27 12.32
C TRP A 144 -8.27 -7.61 12.01
N LEU A 145 -8.07 -6.32 12.35
CA LEU A 145 -6.74 -5.70 12.31
C LEU A 145 -5.72 -6.46 13.15
N LEU A 146 -6.12 -6.89 14.35
CA LEU A 146 -5.26 -7.62 15.30
C LEU A 146 -5.05 -9.10 14.93
N SER A 147 -5.77 -9.60 13.91
CA SER A 147 -5.52 -10.93 13.36
C SER A 147 -4.16 -10.97 12.64
N THR A 148 -3.50 -12.13 12.68
CA THR A 148 -2.07 -12.26 12.38
C THR A 148 -1.68 -11.77 10.99
N THR A 149 -2.49 -12.01 9.95
CA THR A 149 -2.12 -11.68 8.57
C THR A 149 -2.20 -10.18 8.28
N VAL A 150 -3.33 -9.53 8.60
CA VAL A 150 -3.53 -8.09 8.35
C VAL A 150 -2.55 -7.28 9.19
N PHE A 151 -2.36 -7.69 10.44
CA PHE A 151 -1.40 -7.07 11.34
C PHE A 151 0.04 -7.19 10.83
N ASN A 152 0.45 -8.40 10.40
CA ASN A 152 1.80 -8.62 9.88
C ASN A 152 2.09 -7.74 8.65
N TYR A 153 1.14 -7.63 7.72
CA TYR A 153 1.29 -6.75 6.56
C TYR A 153 1.18 -5.25 6.87
N ALA A 154 0.62 -4.88 8.04
CA ALA A 154 0.65 -3.51 8.52
C ALA A 154 2.01 -3.13 9.16
N GLN A 155 2.68 -4.11 9.79
CA GLN A 155 4.03 -3.95 10.34
C GLN A 155 5.10 -3.91 9.26
N VAL A 156 5.02 -4.85 8.31
CA VAL A 156 5.92 -4.94 7.15
C VAL A 156 5.06 -4.71 5.90
N PRO A 157 5.08 -3.49 5.34
CA PRO A 157 4.21 -3.14 4.22
C PRO A 157 4.35 -4.13 3.08
N SER A 158 3.21 -4.66 2.64
CA SER A 158 3.10 -5.59 1.51
C SER A 158 1.96 -5.15 0.60
N GLN A 159 2.07 -5.45 -0.70
CA GLN A 159 1.01 -5.20 -1.68
C GLN A 159 -0.32 -5.83 -1.27
N ASN A 160 -0.28 -6.92 -0.50
CA ASN A 160 -1.46 -7.68 -0.09
C ASN A 160 -2.52 -6.84 0.64
N ASN A 161 -2.11 -5.91 1.52
CA ASN A 161 -3.06 -5.04 2.22
C ASN A 161 -3.71 -4.02 1.27
N GLN A 162 -3.01 -3.60 0.22
CA GLN A 162 -3.54 -2.67 -0.78
C GLN A 162 -4.55 -3.38 -1.68
N VAL A 163 -4.21 -4.58 -2.14
CA VAL A 163 -5.13 -5.48 -2.84
C VAL A 163 -6.39 -5.72 -2.00
N LEU A 164 -6.21 -6.10 -0.74
CA LEU A 164 -7.31 -6.34 0.19
C LEU A 164 -8.20 -5.11 0.37
N LEU A 165 -7.61 -3.91 0.47
CA LEU A 165 -8.35 -2.64 0.53
C LEU A 165 -9.25 -2.46 -0.70
N PHE A 166 -8.67 -2.55 -1.90
CA PHE A 166 -9.39 -2.30 -3.14
C PHE A 166 -10.47 -3.34 -3.41
N VAL A 167 -10.20 -4.61 -3.11
CA VAL A 167 -11.20 -5.69 -3.15
C VAL A 167 -12.36 -5.39 -2.21
N THR A 168 -12.06 -5.08 -0.95
CA THR A 168 -13.09 -4.86 0.09
C THR A 168 -13.93 -3.64 -0.24
N LEU A 169 -13.32 -2.55 -0.69
CA LEU A 169 -14.02 -1.36 -1.16
C LEU A 169 -14.87 -1.65 -2.40
N GLY A 170 -14.35 -2.40 -3.36
CA GLY A 170 -15.09 -2.82 -4.56
C GLY A 170 -16.37 -3.57 -4.18
N TYR A 171 -16.24 -4.64 -3.40
CA TYR A 171 -17.40 -5.43 -2.96
C TYR A 171 -18.37 -4.62 -2.09
N ALA A 172 -17.88 -3.84 -1.13
CA ALA A 172 -18.72 -3.02 -0.28
C ALA A 172 -19.52 -1.98 -1.09
N ALA A 173 -18.90 -1.39 -2.12
CA ALA A 173 -19.53 -0.42 -3.00
C ALA A 173 -20.56 -1.07 -3.94
N ALA A 174 -20.23 -2.21 -4.55
CA ALA A 174 -21.18 -2.99 -5.35
C ALA A 174 -22.40 -3.39 -4.52
N LEU A 175 -22.17 -3.93 -3.32
CA LEU A 175 -23.24 -4.35 -2.42
C LEU A 175 -24.09 -3.16 -1.95
N ALA A 176 -23.46 -2.03 -1.63
CA ALA A 176 -24.17 -0.81 -1.25
C ALA A 176 -24.96 -0.23 -2.44
N CYS A 177 -24.47 -0.34 -3.67
CA CYS A 177 -25.22 0.04 -4.87
C CYS A 177 -26.51 -0.78 -4.98
N VAL A 178 -26.41 -2.11 -4.87
CA VAL A 178 -27.56 -3.02 -4.99
C VAL A 178 -28.54 -2.85 -3.82
N ARG A 179 -28.05 -2.85 -2.58
CA ARG A 179 -28.91 -2.80 -1.38
C ARG A 179 -29.50 -1.43 -1.11
N ARG A 180 -28.82 -0.35 -1.49
CA ARG A 180 -29.20 1.04 -1.13
C ARG A 180 -29.58 1.91 -2.33
N GLY A 181 -29.60 1.35 -3.55
CA GLY A 181 -30.02 2.04 -4.78
C GLY A 181 -29.09 3.16 -5.24
N ARG A 182 -27.81 3.15 -4.83
CA ARG A 182 -26.86 4.26 -5.10
C ARG A 182 -25.94 3.96 -6.28
N LEU A 183 -26.36 4.36 -7.48
CA LEU A 183 -25.66 4.10 -8.75
C LEU A 183 -24.21 4.60 -8.82
N HIS A 184 -23.86 5.72 -8.17
CA HIS A 184 -22.49 6.22 -8.14
C HIS A 184 -21.52 5.25 -7.45
N LEU A 185 -22.01 4.38 -6.57
CA LEU A 185 -21.20 3.34 -5.92
C LEU A 185 -20.83 2.21 -6.90
N ALA A 186 -21.56 2.03 -8.01
CA ALA A 186 -21.15 1.11 -9.07
C ALA A 186 -19.88 1.62 -9.79
N LEU A 187 -19.80 2.93 -10.06
CA LEU A 187 -18.59 3.53 -10.61
C LEU A 187 -17.41 3.40 -9.65
N PHE A 188 -17.63 3.69 -8.36
CA PHE A 188 -16.60 3.52 -7.34
C PHE A 188 -16.17 2.06 -7.19
N SER A 189 -17.11 1.11 -7.28
CA SER A 189 -16.80 -0.32 -7.30
C SER A 189 -15.92 -0.66 -8.50
N GLY A 190 -16.25 -0.19 -9.70
CA GLY A 190 -15.46 -0.44 -10.90
C GLY A 190 -14.04 0.13 -10.80
N LEU A 191 -13.90 1.34 -10.24
CA LEU A 191 -12.58 1.96 -10.00
C LEU A 191 -11.76 1.17 -8.97
N ALA A 192 -12.37 0.75 -7.87
CA ALA A 192 -11.71 -0.04 -6.84
C ALA A 192 -11.29 -1.42 -7.39
N SER A 193 -12.16 -2.11 -8.12
CA SER A 193 -11.83 -3.38 -8.78
C SER A 193 -10.77 -3.24 -9.87
N GLY A 194 -10.74 -2.10 -10.60
CA GLY A 194 -9.67 -1.79 -11.55
C GLY A 194 -8.31 -1.50 -10.89
N GLY A 195 -8.31 -1.14 -9.60
CA GLY A 195 -7.10 -0.99 -8.78
C GLY A 195 -6.54 -2.32 -8.27
N ASP A 196 -7.35 -3.37 -8.19
CA ASP A 196 -6.94 -4.74 -7.83
C ASP A 196 -6.53 -5.58 -9.06
N LYS A 197 -5.73 -5.03 -9.98
CA LYS A 197 -5.24 -5.82 -11.12
C LYS A 197 -4.32 -6.94 -10.65
N ARG A 198 -4.89 -8.08 -10.29
CA ARG A 198 -4.27 -9.39 -10.40
C ARG A 198 -4.32 -9.81 -11.88
N PRO A 199 -3.21 -10.25 -12.49
CA PRO A 199 -3.23 -10.89 -13.79
C PRO A 199 -4.03 -12.19 -13.78
#